data_AF-A0A7R7GQI4-F1
#
_entry.id   AF-A0A7R7GQI4-F1
#
_cell.length_a   1.000
_cell.length_b   1.000
_cell.length_c   1.000
_cell.angle_alpha   90.00
_cell.angle_beta   90.00
_cell.angle_gamma   90.00
#
_symmetry.space_group_name_H-M   'P 1'
#
loop_
_entity.id
_entity.type
_entity.pdbx_description
1 polymer ?
#
loop_
_entity_poly.entity_id
_entity_poly.type
_entity_poly.pdbx_seq_one_letter_code
_entity_poly.pdbx_strand_id
1 'polypeptide(L)'
;MRSYSDIEKQFISFLVKSERGQRKLMSFLDAHLERTKIRIDLTKTDAEYRFEVEKASDEVFGWIINKVEDLQEIVAVLVGLLGYLQARGYIASYKVTPDVHTSVYEFGRGIDKNLKLSSPFPDKDIARLVIDFAFKEIVPLDPLRDLEAHAFVAPEDRRFQKQYLQTNVAIVLAFAVGAAGVWLSYCALMQQNATSAAQAENDKTNHAATEARFAAESAWVKDIQSLLKQIEKAIQSSSNSGHNNALKSDLGDAARPSAP
;
A
#
# COMPACT_ATOMS: atom_id res chain seq x y z
N MET A 1 -9.86 -9.59 9.92
CA MET A 1 -8.74 -9.53 10.87
C MET A 1 -9.28 -9.71 12.29
N ARG A 2 -9.02 -10.86 12.94
CA ARG A 2 -9.39 -11.04 14.36
C ARG A 2 -8.37 -10.27 15.19
N SER A 3 -8.84 -9.36 16.04
CA SER A 3 -7.99 -8.77 17.07
C SER A 3 -8.07 -9.66 18.31
N TYR A 4 -6.91 -10.08 18.82
CA TYR A 4 -6.84 -10.81 20.08
C TYR A 4 -6.87 -9.82 21.24
N SER A 5 -7.65 -10.12 22.28
CA SER A 5 -7.61 -9.38 23.55
C SER A 5 -6.30 -9.67 24.30
N ASP A 6 -5.99 -8.87 25.31
CA ASP A 6 -4.73 -9.03 26.03
C ASP A 6 -4.67 -10.33 26.83
N ILE A 7 -5.79 -10.79 27.40
CA ILE A 7 -5.88 -12.10 28.07
C ILE A 7 -5.70 -13.25 27.08
N GLU A 8 -6.23 -13.14 25.86
CA GLU A 8 -6.03 -14.12 24.79
C GLU A 8 -4.54 -14.21 24.39
N LYS A 9 -3.88 -13.06 24.19
CA LYS A 9 -2.45 -13.00 23.86
C LYS A 9 -1.60 -13.60 24.98
N GLN A 10 -1.91 -13.31 26.23
CA GLN A 10 -1.24 -13.88 27.40
C GLN A 10 -1.41 -15.40 27.42
N PHE A 11 -2.61 -15.90 27.18
CA PHE A 11 -2.87 -17.33 27.15
C PHE A 11 -2.17 -18.04 25.98
N ILE A 12 -2.18 -17.46 24.77
CA ILE A 12 -1.42 -17.98 23.63
C ILE A 12 0.07 -18.06 23.97
N SER A 13 0.62 -16.99 24.55
CA SER A 13 2.02 -16.94 24.97
C SER A 13 2.34 -18.01 26.01
N PHE A 14 1.44 -18.19 26.97
CA PHE A 14 1.54 -19.26 27.96
C PHE A 14 1.58 -20.63 27.28
N LEU A 15 0.66 -20.93 26.36
CA LEU A 15 0.64 -22.23 25.67
C LEU A 15 1.93 -22.52 24.90
N VAL A 16 2.52 -21.51 24.26
CA VAL A 16 3.75 -21.68 23.48
C VAL A 16 4.98 -21.84 24.39
N LYS A 17 5.08 -21.04 25.44
CA LYS A 17 6.27 -20.97 26.31
C LYS A 17 6.29 -22.01 27.43
N SER A 18 5.13 -22.43 27.91
CA SER A 18 5.04 -23.38 29.03
C SER A 18 5.59 -24.76 28.67
N GLU A 19 6.07 -25.46 29.68
CA GLU A 19 6.56 -26.84 29.55
C GLU A 19 5.42 -27.83 29.30
N ARG A 20 5.78 -29.01 28.78
CA ARG A 20 4.84 -30.11 28.62
C ARG A 20 4.23 -30.49 29.98
N GLY A 21 2.94 -30.80 30.02
CA GLY A 21 2.19 -31.06 31.25
C GLY A 21 1.59 -29.82 31.92
N GLN A 22 2.17 -28.62 31.73
CA GLN A 22 1.63 -27.36 32.25
C GLN A 22 0.72 -26.63 31.28
N ARG A 23 0.63 -27.07 30.02
CA ARG A 23 -0.21 -26.47 28.97
C ARG A 23 -1.66 -26.89 29.12
N LYS A 24 -2.28 -26.55 30.24
CA LYS A 24 -3.68 -26.83 30.56
C LYS A 24 -4.40 -25.52 30.85
N LEU A 25 -5.70 -25.49 30.58
CA LEU A 25 -6.54 -24.33 30.91
C LEU A 25 -6.43 -24.00 32.42
N MET A 26 -6.50 -25.03 33.27
CA MET A 26 -6.42 -24.85 34.73
C MET A 26 -5.10 -24.26 35.19
N SER A 27 -3.99 -24.70 34.60
CA SER A 27 -2.67 -24.18 34.95
C SER A 27 -2.50 -22.68 34.64
N PHE A 28 -3.21 -22.17 33.63
CA PHE A 28 -3.28 -20.74 33.37
C PHE A 28 -4.23 -20.03 34.34
N LEU A 29 -5.43 -20.61 34.55
CA LEU A 29 -6.43 -20.06 35.47
C LEU A 29 -5.94 -19.98 36.92
N ASP A 30 -5.02 -20.84 37.34
CA ASP A 30 -4.44 -20.82 38.70
C ASP A 30 -3.87 -19.44 39.08
N ALA A 31 -3.39 -18.65 38.11
CA ALA A 31 -2.92 -17.28 38.34
C ALA A 31 -4.05 -16.28 38.64
N HIS A 32 -5.29 -16.59 38.24
CA HIS A 32 -6.47 -15.75 38.41
C HIS A 32 -7.36 -16.18 39.59
N LEU A 33 -7.09 -17.36 40.15
CA LEU A 33 -7.81 -18.01 41.25
C LEU A 33 -7.22 -17.69 42.63
N GLU A 34 -6.91 -16.43 42.90
CA GLU A 34 -6.49 -16.00 44.23
C GLU A 34 -7.64 -16.13 45.24
N ARG A 35 -7.39 -16.81 46.38
CA ARG A 35 -8.39 -17.09 47.43
C ARG A 35 -9.65 -17.79 46.92
N THR A 36 -9.53 -18.44 45.77
CA THR A 36 -10.61 -19.11 45.07
C THR A 36 -10.11 -20.46 44.61
N LYS A 37 -10.95 -21.49 44.69
CA LYS A 37 -10.70 -22.78 44.06
C LYS A 37 -11.83 -23.13 43.11
N ILE A 38 -11.51 -23.79 42.02
CA ILE A 38 -12.48 -24.47 41.16
C ILE A 38 -12.47 -25.93 41.56
N ARG A 39 -13.58 -26.42 42.08
CA ARG A 39 -13.79 -27.84 42.34
C ARG A 39 -14.57 -28.45 41.19
N ILE A 40 -14.07 -29.56 40.68
CA ILE A 40 -14.71 -30.37 39.63
C ILE A 40 -15.05 -31.73 40.21
N ASP A 41 -16.33 -32.11 40.18
CA ASP A 41 -16.83 -33.43 40.52
C ASP A 41 -17.17 -34.19 39.24
N LEU A 42 -16.33 -35.16 38.89
CA LEU A 42 -16.50 -35.98 37.68
C LEU A 42 -17.69 -36.94 37.79
N THR A 43 -18.11 -37.30 39.00
CA THR A 43 -19.25 -38.20 39.21
C THR A 43 -20.56 -37.50 38.92
N LYS A 44 -20.66 -36.24 39.37
CA LYS A 44 -21.83 -35.39 39.16
C LYS A 44 -21.76 -34.57 37.87
N THR A 45 -20.62 -34.61 37.18
CA THR A 45 -20.32 -33.75 36.02
C THR A 45 -20.59 -32.28 36.34
N ASP A 46 -20.11 -31.85 37.51
CA ASP A 46 -20.42 -30.55 38.08
C ASP A 46 -19.14 -29.79 38.44
N ALA A 47 -19.22 -28.46 38.42
CA ALA A 47 -18.14 -27.57 38.81
C ALA A 47 -18.67 -26.46 39.72
N GLU A 48 -17.92 -26.16 40.78
CA GLU A 48 -18.25 -25.09 41.73
C GLU A 48 -17.01 -24.25 42.05
N TYR A 49 -17.24 -22.96 42.29
CA TYR A 49 -16.25 -22.08 42.90
C TYR A 49 -16.30 -22.22 44.41
N ARG A 50 -15.15 -22.28 45.06
CA ARG A 50 -15.00 -22.25 46.51
C ARG A 50 -14.15 -21.05 46.91
N PHE A 51 -14.65 -20.25 47.83
CA PHE A 51 -14.03 -18.99 48.25
C PHE A 51 -13.48 -19.08 49.67
N GLU A 52 -12.26 -18.58 49.85
CA GLU A 52 -11.61 -18.44 51.14
C GLU A 52 -12.09 -17.17 51.83
N VAL A 53 -12.88 -17.34 52.88
CA VAL A 53 -13.53 -16.24 53.61
C VAL A 53 -13.38 -16.42 55.11
N GLU A 54 -12.93 -15.38 55.80
CA GLU A 54 -12.80 -15.37 57.26
C GLU A 54 -14.19 -15.31 57.93
N LYS A 55 -15.02 -14.35 57.50
CA LYS A 55 -16.38 -14.11 58.01
C LYS A 55 -17.31 -13.69 56.86
N ALA A 56 -18.52 -14.24 56.83
CA ALA A 56 -19.54 -13.84 55.86
C ALA A 56 -20.11 -12.46 56.24
N SER A 57 -20.09 -11.53 55.27
CA SER A 57 -20.70 -10.20 55.34
C SER A 57 -21.23 -9.81 53.95
N ASP A 58 -22.12 -8.81 53.88
CA ASP A 58 -22.69 -8.34 52.61
C ASP A 58 -21.60 -7.85 51.63
N GLU A 59 -20.55 -7.20 52.14
CA GLU A 59 -19.38 -6.80 51.34
C GLU A 59 -18.66 -8.00 50.73
N VAL A 60 -18.49 -9.09 51.50
CA VAL A 60 -17.88 -10.32 50.99
C VAL A 60 -18.75 -10.97 49.93
N PHE A 61 -20.08 -10.98 50.10
CA PHE A 61 -20.98 -11.49 49.07
C PHE A 61 -20.91 -10.67 47.78
N GLY A 62 -20.86 -9.34 47.89
CA GLY A 62 -20.66 -8.46 46.74
C GLY A 62 -19.34 -8.74 46.01
N TRP A 63 -18.25 -8.91 46.76
CA TRP A 63 -16.95 -9.31 46.19
C TRP A 63 -17.01 -10.68 45.49
N ILE A 64 -17.66 -11.68 46.10
CA ILE A 64 -17.82 -13.02 45.48
C ILE A 64 -18.59 -12.92 44.17
N ILE A 65 -19.70 -12.17 44.13
CA ILE A 65 -20.52 -12.02 42.92
C ILE A 65 -19.68 -11.43 41.78
N ASN A 66 -18.99 -10.31 42.03
CA ASN A 66 -18.12 -9.67 41.04
C ASN A 66 -17.00 -10.62 40.60
N LYS A 67 -16.40 -11.35 41.54
CA LYS A 67 -15.32 -12.30 41.24
C LYS A 67 -15.80 -13.48 40.39
N VAL A 68 -17.02 -13.97 40.64
CA VAL A 68 -17.63 -15.02 39.80
C VAL A 68 -17.86 -14.50 38.39
N GLU A 69 -18.37 -13.28 38.23
CA GLU A 69 -18.59 -12.65 36.93
C GLU A 69 -17.26 -12.51 36.15
N ASP A 70 -16.22 -11.96 36.78
CA ASP A 70 -14.88 -11.83 36.19
C ASP A 70 -14.33 -13.19 35.74
N LEU A 71 -14.43 -14.21 36.60
CA LEU A 71 -13.92 -15.55 36.29
C LEU A 71 -14.72 -16.20 35.15
N GLN A 72 -16.04 -16.02 35.11
CA GLN A 72 -16.86 -16.52 34.02
C GLN A 72 -16.49 -15.88 32.69
N GLU A 73 -16.27 -14.56 32.65
CA GLU A 73 -15.84 -13.86 31.45
C GLU A 73 -14.50 -14.40 30.94
N ILE A 74 -13.50 -14.50 31.83
CA ILE A 74 -12.18 -15.03 31.49
C ILE A 74 -12.31 -16.45 30.92
N VAL A 75 -13.01 -17.34 31.62
CA VAL A 75 -13.19 -18.73 31.19
C VAL A 75 -13.89 -18.81 29.83
N ALA A 76 -14.97 -18.03 29.62
CA ALA A 76 -15.69 -18.01 28.36
C ALA A 76 -14.80 -17.59 27.19
N VAL A 77 -14.02 -16.52 27.38
CA VAL A 77 -13.06 -16.01 26.38
C VAL A 77 -12.01 -17.08 26.06
N LEU A 78 -11.40 -17.67 27.08
CA LEU A 78 -10.33 -18.66 26.91
C LEU A 78 -10.83 -19.96 26.25
N VAL A 79 -12.00 -20.45 26.63
CA VAL A 79 -12.55 -21.65 25.99
C VAL A 79 -12.97 -21.35 24.54
N GLY A 80 -13.59 -20.20 24.28
CA GLY A 80 -13.91 -19.76 22.92
C GLY A 80 -12.66 -19.66 22.04
N LEU A 81 -11.57 -19.14 22.61
CA LEU A 81 -10.26 -19.12 21.96
C LEU A 81 -9.73 -20.54 21.68
N LEU A 82 -9.78 -21.45 22.65
CA LEU A 82 -9.35 -22.85 22.45
C LEU A 82 -10.11 -23.53 21.31
N GLY A 83 -11.43 -23.37 21.27
CA GLY A 83 -12.26 -23.89 20.18
C GLY A 83 -11.83 -23.34 18.82
N TYR A 84 -11.59 -22.02 18.73
CA TYR A 84 -11.11 -21.38 17.51
C TYR A 84 -9.71 -21.88 17.09
N LEU A 85 -8.75 -21.93 18.02
CA LEU A 85 -7.39 -22.37 17.75
C LEU A 85 -7.37 -23.82 17.27
N GLN A 86 -8.19 -24.68 17.89
CA GLN A 86 -8.30 -26.08 17.50
C GLN A 86 -8.92 -26.22 16.10
N ALA A 87 -10.00 -25.50 15.81
CA ALA A 87 -10.67 -25.55 14.50
C ALA A 87 -9.78 -25.10 13.34
N ARG A 88 -8.85 -24.18 13.59
CA ARG A 88 -7.88 -23.70 12.58
C ARG A 88 -6.54 -24.45 12.59
N GLY A 89 -6.41 -25.52 13.36
CA GLY A 89 -5.19 -26.33 13.40
C GLY A 89 -3.98 -25.62 14.02
N TYR A 90 -4.21 -24.63 14.89
CA TYR A 90 -3.14 -23.99 15.68
C TYR A 90 -2.72 -24.84 16.88
N ILE A 91 -3.66 -25.62 17.42
CA ILE A 91 -3.42 -26.51 18.55
C ILE A 91 -4.00 -27.89 18.28
N ALA A 92 -3.37 -28.89 18.88
CA ALA A 92 -4.00 -30.18 19.14
C ALA A 92 -4.26 -30.29 20.65
N SER A 93 -5.27 -31.08 21.04
CA SER A 93 -5.49 -31.41 22.44
C SER A 93 -5.68 -32.90 22.61
N TYR A 94 -5.19 -33.45 23.71
CA TYR A 94 -5.47 -34.82 24.11
C TYR A 94 -5.95 -34.85 25.56
N LYS A 95 -6.89 -35.76 25.83
CA LYS A 95 -7.41 -35.96 27.18
C LYS A 95 -6.37 -36.71 28.00
N VAL A 96 -5.95 -36.12 29.10
CA VAL A 96 -5.19 -36.82 30.14
C VAL A 96 -6.22 -37.51 31.02
N THR A 97 -6.16 -38.83 31.09
CA THR A 97 -7.07 -39.60 31.95
C THR A 97 -6.83 -39.19 33.40
N PRO A 98 -7.85 -38.68 34.11
CA PRO A 98 -7.75 -38.43 35.53
C PRO A 98 -7.48 -39.76 36.25
N ASP A 99 -6.82 -39.71 37.41
CA ASP A 99 -6.66 -40.89 38.28
C ASP A 99 -8.02 -41.56 38.55
N VAL A 100 -8.09 -42.87 38.31
CA VAL A 100 -9.31 -43.68 38.42
C VAL A 100 -9.90 -43.62 39.84
N HIS A 101 -9.07 -43.37 40.85
CA HIS A 101 -9.47 -43.31 42.25
C HIS A 101 -9.91 -41.93 42.73
N THR A 102 -9.71 -40.89 41.91
CA THR A 102 -10.03 -39.51 42.29
C THR A 102 -11.22 -39.01 41.48
N SER A 103 -12.36 -38.83 42.15
CA SER A 103 -13.59 -38.32 41.52
C SER A 103 -13.77 -36.81 41.65
N VAL A 104 -13.02 -36.18 42.55
CA VAL A 104 -13.09 -34.75 42.85
C VAL A 104 -11.71 -34.14 42.70
N TYR A 105 -11.62 -33.10 41.88
CA TYR A 105 -10.39 -32.34 41.65
C TYR A 105 -10.59 -30.90 42.07
N GLU A 106 -9.56 -30.31 42.66
CA GLU A 106 -9.54 -28.89 43.01
C GLU A 106 -8.35 -28.20 42.34
N PHE A 107 -8.62 -27.06 41.73
CA PHE A 107 -7.64 -26.18 41.09
C PHE A 107 -7.68 -24.80 41.74
N GLY A 108 -6.58 -24.06 41.70
CA GLY A 108 -6.47 -22.74 42.33
C GLY A 108 -5.66 -22.70 43.63
N ARG A 109 -5.50 -21.47 44.15
CA ARG A 109 -4.64 -21.17 45.30
C ARG A 109 -5.50 -20.66 46.45
N GLY A 110 -5.82 -21.55 47.39
CA GLY A 110 -6.55 -21.23 48.62
C GLY A 110 -6.14 -22.11 49.78
N ILE A 111 -6.25 -21.60 51.01
CA ILE A 111 -5.95 -22.36 52.22
C ILE A 111 -7.18 -23.22 52.54
N ASP A 112 -7.04 -24.54 52.45
CA ASP A 112 -8.15 -25.50 52.60
C ASP A 112 -8.98 -25.34 53.87
N LYS A 113 -8.38 -24.82 54.94
CA LYS A 113 -9.03 -24.64 56.24
C LYS A 113 -10.04 -23.48 56.28
N ASN A 114 -10.02 -22.57 55.30
CA ASN A 114 -10.81 -21.34 55.28
C ASN A 114 -11.80 -21.24 54.10
N LEU A 115 -11.90 -22.29 53.27
CA LEU A 115 -12.89 -22.35 52.19
C LEU A 115 -14.29 -22.58 52.78
N LYS A 116 -15.02 -21.50 53.05
CA LYS A 116 -16.30 -21.55 53.77
C LYS A 116 -17.52 -21.36 52.87
N LEU A 117 -17.35 -20.79 51.68
CA LEU A 117 -18.45 -20.46 50.78
C LEU A 117 -18.24 -21.14 49.43
N SER A 118 -19.29 -21.76 48.92
CA SER A 118 -19.35 -22.36 47.59
C SER A 118 -20.38 -21.63 46.74
N SER A 119 -20.04 -21.37 45.49
CA SER A 119 -20.98 -20.86 44.49
C SER A 119 -20.94 -21.78 43.27
N PRO A 120 -22.08 -22.28 42.78
CA PRO A 120 -22.10 -23.02 41.52
C PRO A 120 -21.70 -22.10 40.37
N PHE A 121 -21.26 -22.67 39.25
CA PHE A 121 -21.15 -21.91 38.01
C PHE A 121 -22.52 -21.40 37.59
N PRO A 122 -22.72 -20.08 37.40
CA PRO A 122 -24.01 -19.54 36.95
C PRO A 122 -24.44 -20.09 35.59
N ASP A 123 -23.47 -20.33 34.70
CA ASP A 123 -23.70 -20.91 33.38
C ASP A 123 -23.20 -22.37 33.34
N LYS A 124 -24.13 -23.29 33.08
CA LYS A 124 -23.85 -24.74 33.01
C LYS A 124 -23.07 -25.14 31.76
N ASP A 125 -23.19 -24.40 30.66
CA ASP A 125 -22.45 -24.71 29.45
C ASP A 125 -20.98 -24.30 29.61
N ILE A 126 -20.71 -23.16 30.25
CA ILE A 126 -19.36 -22.80 30.68
C ILE A 126 -18.81 -23.84 31.65
N ALA A 127 -19.60 -24.30 32.64
CA ALA A 127 -19.17 -25.34 33.58
C ALA A 127 -18.76 -26.64 32.85
N ARG A 128 -19.55 -27.11 31.89
CA ARG A 128 -19.22 -28.28 31.06
C ARG A 128 -17.93 -28.09 30.28
N LEU A 129 -17.77 -26.92 29.66
CA LEU A 129 -16.57 -26.56 28.91
C LEU A 129 -15.32 -26.56 29.81
N VAL A 130 -15.43 -26.02 31.01
CA VAL A 130 -14.38 -26.07 32.02
C VAL A 130 -14.00 -27.51 32.35
N ILE A 131 -14.97 -28.38 32.60
CA ILE A 131 -14.75 -29.81 32.87
C ILE A 131 -14.06 -30.49 31.69
N ASP A 132 -14.50 -30.20 30.46
CA ASP A 132 -13.95 -30.78 29.24
C ASP A 132 -12.49 -30.37 29.00
N PHE A 133 -12.12 -29.13 29.32
CA PHE A 133 -10.77 -28.61 29.14
C PHE A 133 -9.88 -28.74 30.38
N ALA A 134 -10.44 -29.08 31.55
CA ALA A 134 -9.71 -29.22 32.81
C ALA A 134 -8.55 -30.23 32.71
N PHE A 135 -8.82 -31.34 32.03
CA PHE A 135 -7.91 -32.47 31.90
C PHE A 135 -7.35 -32.62 30.48
N LYS A 136 -7.57 -31.65 29.60
CA LYS A 136 -6.97 -31.65 28.26
C LYS A 136 -5.59 -31.00 28.33
N GLU A 137 -4.58 -31.73 27.88
CA GLU A 137 -3.29 -31.13 27.59
C GLU A 137 -3.33 -30.54 26.18
N ILE A 138 -2.88 -29.29 26.07
CA ILE A 138 -2.89 -28.52 24.83
C ILE A 138 -1.47 -28.55 24.25
N VAL A 139 -1.37 -29.00 23.01
CA VAL A 139 -0.13 -29.06 22.24
C VAL A 139 -0.14 -27.90 21.24
N PRO A 140 0.72 -26.88 21.42
CA PRO A 140 0.91 -25.84 20.43
C PRO A 140 1.54 -26.45 19.18
N LEU A 141 0.91 -26.23 18.02
CA LEU A 141 1.47 -26.59 16.73
C LEU A 141 2.27 -25.41 16.16
N ASP A 142 3.07 -25.67 15.12
CA ASP A 142 3.92 -24.65 14.49
C ASP A 142 3.16 -23.38 14.04
N PRO A 143 1.92 -23.46 13.51
CA PRO A 143 1.16 -22.26 13.17
C PRO A 143 0.92 -21.33 14.36
N LEU A 144 0.79 -21.85 15.59
CA LEU A 144 0.57 -21.02 16.77
C LEU A 144 1.85 -20.30 17.18
N ARG A 145 3.00 -20.98 17.04
CA ARG A 145 4.32 -20.38 17.28
C ARG A 145 4.60 -19.26 16.29
N ASP A 146 4.27 -19.48 15.01
CA ASP A 146 4.36 -18.44 13.98
C ASP A 146 3.45 -17.24 14.27
N LEU A 147 2.23 -17.50 14.78
CA LEU A 147 1.29 -16.46 15.20
C LEU A 147 1.87 -15.61 16.34
N GLU A 148 2.40 -16.22 17.41
CA GLU A 148 3.01 -15.49 18.53
C GLU A 148 4.24 -14.70 18.08
N ALA A 149 5.11 -15.29 17.26
CA ALA A 149 6.33 -14.66 16.76
C ALA A 149 6.06 -13.41 15.90
N HIS A 150 4.85 -13.26 15.35
CA HIS A 150 4.47 -12.13 14.51
C HIS A 150 3.36 -11.28 15.15
N ALA A 151 3.47 -11.06 16.45
CA ALA A 151 2.59 -10.17 17.22
C ALA A 151 1.10 -10.49 17.07
N PHE A 152 0.77 -11.78 17.00
CA PHE A 152 -0.60 -12.29 16.90
C PHE A 152 -1.34 -11.89 15.62
N VAL A 153 -0.60 -11.58 14.55
CA VAL A 153 -1.16 -11.30 13.22
C VAL A 153 -1.17 -12.59 12.39
N ALA A 154 -2.35 -13.00 11.94
CA ALA A 154 -2.51 -14.20 11.14
C ALA A 154 -1.72 -14.12 9.82
N PRO A 155 -1.20 -15.25 9.28
CA PRO A 155 -0.41 -15.25 8.04
C PRO A 155 -1.14 -14.62 6.85
N GLU A 156 -2.45 -14.83 6.76
CA GLU A 156 -3.33 -14.24 5.74
C GLU A 156 -3.37 -12.71 5.84
N ASP A 157 -3.54 -12.19 7.05
CA ASP A 157 -3.56 -10.74 7.31
C ASP A 157 -2.20 -10.10 7.01
N ARG A 158 -1.08 -10.79 7.31
CA ARG A 158 0.27 -10.33 6.95
C ARG A 158 0.44 -10.22 5.43
N ARG A 159 -0.06 -11.20 4.67
CA ARG A 159 -0.04 -11.16 3.20
C ARG A 159 -0.87 -10.00 2.67
N PHE A 160 -2.06 -9.81 3.23
CA PHE A 160 -2.93 -8.71 2.86
C PHE A 160 -2.29 -7.34 3.12
N GLN A 161 -1.67 -7.14 4.30
CA GLN A 161 -0.96 -5.89 4.61
C GLN A 161 0.18 -5.59 3.64
N LYS A 162 0.97 -6.61 3.27
CA LYS A 162 2.05 -6.47 2.29
C LYS A 162 1.50 -6.09 0.91
N GLN A 163 0.45 -6.76 0.46
CA GLN A 163 -0.21 -6.46 -0.82
C GLN A 163 -0.82 -5.06 -0.82
N TYR A 164 -1.48 -4.67 0.26
CA TYR A 164 -2.07 -3.35 0.42
C TYR A 164 -1.01 -2.24 0.32
N LEU A 165 0.13 -2.40 1.02
CA LEU A 165 1.24 -1.46 0.94
C LEU A 165 1.82 -1.37 -0.47
N GLN A 166 2.08 -2.51 -1.11
CA GLN A 166 2.59 -2.56 -2.48
C GLN A 166 1.64 -1.89 -3.48
N THR A 167 0.33 -2.13 -3.32
CA THR A 167 -0.70 -1.53 -4.17
C THR A 167 -0.72 -0.01 -4.00
N ASN A 168 -0.66 0.49 -2.77
CA ASN A 168 -0.63 1.94 -2.51
C ASN A 168 0.63 2.60 -3.08
N VAL A 169 1.80 1.97 -2.94
CA VAL A 169 3.04 2.47 -3.55
C VAL A 169 2.91 2.51 -5.08
N ALA A 170 2.34 1.46 -5.69
CA ALA A 170 2.13 1.42 -7.13
C ALA A 170 1.17 2.52 -7.61
N ILE A 171 0.10 2.79 -6.88
CA ILE A 171 -0.84 3.88 -7.18
C ILE A 171 -0.13 5.24 -7.15
N VAL A 172 0.65 5.51 -6.09
CA VAL A 172 1.41 6.77 -5.98
C VAL A 172 2.40 6.93 -7.13
N LEU A 173 3.11 5.85 -7.49
CA LEU A 173 4.08 5.87 -8.58
C LEU A 173 3.39 6.10 -9.94
N ALA A 174 2.24 5.47 -10.17
CA ALA A 174 1.45 5.66 -11.37
C ALA A 174 0.97 7.12 -11.51
N PHE A 175 0.51 7.73 -10.42
CA PHE A 175 0.17 9.16 -10.39
C PHE A 175 1.38 10.04 -10.71
N ALA A 176 2.55 9.76 -10.13
CA ALA A 176 3.77 10.52 -10.39
C ALA A 176 4.21 10.43 -11.85
N VAL A 177 4.21 9.22 -12.43
CA VAL A 177 4.54 9.00 -13.85
C VAL A 177 3.53 9.69 -14.76
N GLY A 178 2.23 9.58 -14.46
CA GLY A 178 1.18 10.26 -15.20
C GLY A 178 1.35 11.79 -15.18
N ALA A 179 1.59 12.36 -14.01
CA ALA A 179 1.82 13.80 -13.84
C ALA A 179 3.09 14.26 -14.59
N ALA A 180 4.18 13.51 -14.52
CA ALA A 180 5.41 13.80 -15.24
C ALA A 180 5.20 13.74 -16.76
N GLY A 181 4.44 12.76 -17.26
CA GLY A 181 4.11 12.64 -18.68
C GLY A 181 3.29 13.82 -19.19
N VAL A 182 2.29 14.27 -18.41
CA VAL A 182 1.49 15.47 -18.73
C VAL A 182 2.38 16.71 -18.73
N TRP A 183 3.25 16.86 -17.73
CA TRP A 183 4.18 17.99 -17.64
C TRP A 183 5.16 18.04 -18.82
N LEU A 184 5.80 16.91 -19.16
CA LEU A 184 6.70 16.81 -20.31
C LEU A 184 5.97 17.13 -21.62
N SER A 185 4.75 16.64 -21.79
CA SER A 185 3.91 16.94 -22.96
C SER A 185 3.59 18.44 -23.04
N TYR A 186 3.32 19.08 -21.90
CA TYR A 186 3.09 20.52 -21.83
C TYR A 186 4.35 21.33 -22.19
N CYS A 187 5.51 20.97 -21.65
CA CYS A 187 6.79 21.62 -22.01
C CYS A 187 7.12 21.46 -23.50
N ALA A 188 6.91 20.26 -24.06
CA ALA A 188 7.13 19.98 -25.48
C ALA A 188 6.22 20.86 -26.38
N LEU A 189 4.94 21.01 -26.01
CA LEU A 189 4.00 21.86 -26.73
C LEU A 189 4.41 23.34 -26.70
N MET A 190 4.89 23.84 -25.56
CA MET A 190 5.40 25.21 -25.46
C MET A 190 6.64 25.43 -26.31
N GLN A 191 7.55 24.46 -26.38
CA GLN A 191 8.74 24.54 -27.23
C GLN A 191 8.40 24.47 -28.72
N GLN A 192 7.41 23.66 -29.11
CA GLN A 192 6.90 23.61 -30.48
C GLN A 192 6.26 24.95 -30.89
N ASN A 193 5.47 25.56 -30.01
CA ASN A 193 4.88 26.88 -30.26
C ASN A 193 5.96 27.96 -30.42
N ALA A 194 6.99 27.95 -29.56
CA ALA A 194 8.10 28.91 -29.64
C ALA A 194 8.94 28.76 -30.92
N THR A 195 9.23 27.52 -31.33
CA THR A 195 9.97 27.24 -32.57
C THR A 195 9.16 27.59 -33.81
N SER A 196 7.85 27.32 -33.80
CA SER A 196 6.94 27.71 -34.89
C SER A 196 6.84 29.24 -35.04
N ALA A 197 6.80 29.97 -33.91
CA ALA A 197 6.81 31.43 -33.93
C ALA A 197 8.13 31.99 -34.50
N ALA A 198 9.27 31.41 -34.09
CA ALA A 198 10.58 31.80 -34.61
C ALA A 198 10.74 31.51 -36.12
N GLN A 199 10.20 30.38 -36.61
CA GLN A 199 10.16 30.10 -38.05
C GLN A 199 9.27 31.07 -38.80
N ALA A 200 8.07 31.37 -38.29
CA ALA A 200 7.18 32.34 -38.93
C ALA A 200 7.78 33.75 -39.02
N GLU A 201 8.59 34.15 -38.04
CA GLU A 201 9.32 35.42 -38.08
C GLU A 201 10.46 35.39 -39.11
N ASN A 202 11.23 34.30 -39.16
CA ASN A 202 12.31 34.12 -40.13
C ASN A 202 11.78 34.02 -41.57
N ASP A 203 10.62 33.40 -41.78
CA ASP A 203 9.97 33.35 -43.09
C ASP A 203 9.51 34.73 -43.56
N LYS A 204 9.01 35.59 -42.64
CA LYS A 204 8.66 36.98 -42.95
C LYS A 204 9.89 37.81 -43.34
N THR A 205 11.00 37.67 -42.62
CA THR A 205 12.23 38.41 -42.94
C THR A 205 12.82 37.96 -44.26
N ASN A 206 12.82 36.65 -44.54
CA ASN A 206 13.27 36.11 -45.82
C ASN A 206 12.36 36.56 -46.97
N HIS A 207 11.03 36.56 -46.79
CA HIS A 207 10.11 37.09 -47.78
C HIS A 207 10.36 38.57 -48.08
N ALA A 208 10.48 39.41 -47.05
CA ALA A 208 10.79 40.84 -47.23
C ALA A 208 12.14 41.07 -47.94
N ALA A 209 13.15 40.26 -47.62
CA ALA A 209 14.45 40.32 -48.31
C ALA A 209 14.36 39.90 -49.79
N THR A 210 13.53 38.90 -50.11
CA THR A 210 13.29 38.51 -51.51
C THR A 210 12.51 39.57 -52.28
N GLU A 211 11.49 40.20 -51.68
CA GLU A 211 10.76 41.30 -52.29
C GLU A 211 11.66 42.50 -52.57
N ALA A 212 12.54 42.85 -51.63
CA ALA A 212 13.52 43.92 -51.82
C ALA A 212 14.50 43.63 -52.98
N ARG A 213 14.93 42.37 -53.13
CA ARG A 213 15.78 41.94 -54.26
C ARG A 213 15.04 42.05 -55.60
N PHE A 214 13.81 41.55 -55.68
CA PHE A 214 12.99 41.68 -56.89
C PHE A 214 12.71 43.14 -57.25
N ALA A 215 12.46 44.00 -56.26
CA ALA A 215 12.27 45.43 -56.49
C ALA A 215 13.54 46.08 -57.07
N ALA A 216 14.72 45.78 -56.52
CA ALA A 216 15.99 46.29 -57.01
C ALA A 216 16.30 45.83 -58.45
N GLU A 217 16.06 44.54 -58.75
CA GLU A 217 16.20 44.01 -60.12
C GLU A 217 15.23 44.69 -61.10
N SER A 218 13.97 44.90 -60.68
CA SER A 218 12.98 45.59 -61.52
C SER A 218 13.33 47.05 -61.81
N ALA A 219 13.96 47.75 -60.87
CA ALA A 219 14.44 49.12 -61.03
C ALA A 219 15.60 49.18 -62.03
N TRP A 220 16.56 48.26 -61.89
CA TRP A 220 17.67 48.12 -62.84
C TRP A 220 17.19 47.82 -64.27
N VAL A 221 16.20 46.94 -64.43
CA VAL A 221 15.59 46.66 -65.74
C VAL A 221 14.91 47.90 -66.33
N LYS A 222 14.19 48.70 -65.52
CA LYS A 222 13.59 49.95 -65.98
C LYS A 222 14.64 50.97 -66.43
N ASP A 223 15.76 51.08 -65.72
CA ASP A 223 16.86 51.96 -66.10
C ASP A 223 17.45 51.55 -67.46
N ILE A 224 17.68 50.26 -67.68
CA ILE A 224 18.13 49.75 -68.99
C ILE A 224 17.13 50.06 -70.09
N GLN A 225 15.83 49.84 -69.87
CA GLN A 225 14.81 50.19 -70.86
C GLN A 225 14.78 51.69 -71.16
N SER A 226 15.03 52.53 -70.15
CA SER A 226 15.10 53.98 -70.34
C SER A 226 16.32 54.38 -71.18
N LEU A 227 17.48 53.74 -70.96
CA LEU A 227 18.69 53.93 -71.76
C LEU A 227 18.49 53.48 -73.20
N LEU A 228 17.86 52.32 -73.42
CA LEU A 228 17.54 51.84 -74.77
C LEU A 228 16.63 52.82 -75.52
N LYS A 229 15.61 53.39 -74.86
CA LYS A 229 14.76 54.43 -75.46
C LYS A 229 15.51 55.72 -75.78
N GLN A 230 16.49 56.11 -74.96
CA GLN A 230 17.33 57.27 -75.25
C GLN A 230 18.23 57.01 -76.47
N ILE A 231 18.83 55.81 -76.56
CA ILE A 231 19.63 55.38 -77.71
C ILE A 231 18.78 55.37 -78.98
N GLU A 232 17.56 54.82 -78.92
CA GLU A 232 16.64 54.78 -80.05
C GLU A 232 16.25 56.19 -80.53
N LYS A 233 15.97 57.12 -79.61
CA LYS A 233 15.75 58.54 -79.94
C LYS A 233 16.98 59.19 -80.57
N ALA A 234 18.19 58.88 -80.07
CA ALA A 234 19.43 59.41 -80.63
C ALA A 234 19.66 58.91 -82.06
N ILE A 235 19.39 57.63 -82.33
CA ILE A 235 19.47 57.04 -83.68
C ILE A 235 18.44 57.69 -84.63
N GLN A 236 17.20 57.90 -84.19
CA GLN A 236 16.19 58.59 -85.00
C GLN A 236 16.55 60.06 -85.27
N SER A 237 17.22 60.73 -84.32
CA SER A 237 17.69 62.10 -84.50
C SER A 237 18.89 62.20 -85.46
N SER A 238 19.75 61.19 -85.56
CA SER A 238 20.85 61.17 -86.54
C SER A 238 20.38 60.78 -87.96
N SER A 239 19.32 59.98 -88.07
CA SER A 239 18.72 59.62 -89.36
C SER A 239 18.04 60.81 -90.07
N ASN A 240 17.60 61.84 -89.33
CA ASN A 240 16.99 63.04 -89.89
C ASN A 240 17.98 64.17 -90.27
N SER A 241 19.29 63.98 -90.10
CA SER A 241 20.31 64.93 -90.59
C SER A 241 21.42 64.22 -91.37
N GLY A 242 21.22 64.04 -92.68
CA GLY A 242 22.33 63.85 -93.62
C GLY A 242 22.21 62.67 -94.59
N HIS A 243 21.51 62.89 -95.69
CA HIS A 243 21.82 62.37 -97.03
C HIS A 243 21.75 63.61 -97.94
N ASN A 244 22.77 64.03 -98.70
CA ASN A 244 23.52 63.25 -99.68
C ASN A 244 24.87 63.91 -100.07
N ASN A 245 25.80 63.03 -100.49
CA ASN A 245 26.87 63.18 -101.47
C ASN A 245 28.09 64.06 -101.15
N ALA A 246 29.28 63.46 -101.09
CA ALA A 246 30.14 63.29 -102.27
C ALA A 246 31.46 62.53 -101.97
N LEU A 247 31.96 61.83 -103.00
CA LEU A 247 33.34 61.40 -103.31
C LEU A 247 33.97 60.29 -102.43
N LYS A 248 34.13 59.06 -102.94
CA LYS A 248 35.15 58.50 -103.88
C LYS A 248 36.54 58.25 -103.26
N SER A 249 37.00 57.00 -103.47
CA SER A 249 38.37 56.45 -103.39
C SER A 249 39.05 56.52 -102.02
N ASP A 250 39.82 55.55 -101.54
CA ASP A 250 40.65 54.57 -102.23
C ASP A 250 41.08 53.46 -101.26
N LEU A 251 41.31 52.26 -101.81
CA LEU A 251 42.26 51.21 -101.43
C LEU A 251 42.74 51.01 -99.97
N GLY A 252 42.69 49.77 -99.50
CA GLY A 252 43.64 49.29 -98.48
C GLY A 252 43.25 48.02 -97.73
N ASP A 253 43.77 46.88 -98.20
CA ASP A 253 43.72 45.54 -97.62
C ASP A 253 44.13 45.45 -96.13
N ALA A 254 43.54 44.47 -95.42
CA ALA A 254 44.23 43.32 -94.83
C ALA A 254 43.72 42.88 -93.43
N ALA A 255 43.64 41.54 -93.30
CA ALA A 255 43.85 40.72 -92.08
C ALA A 255 42.67 40.45 -91.09
N ARG A 256 42.10 39.24 -91.28
CA ARG A 256 41.65 38.21 -90.29
C ARG A 256 42.66 37.95 -89.14
N PRO A 257 42.42 37.04 -88.13
CA PRO A 257 41.21 36.29 -87.69
C PRO A 257 41.04 36.08 -86.15
N SER A 258 39.99 35.31 -85.76
CA SER A 258 39.85 34.34 -84.61
C SER A 258 39.87 34.87 -83.16
N ALA A 259 38.77 34.79 -82.38
CA ALA A 259 38.28 33.66 -81.52
C ALA A 259 39.15 33.44 -80.25
N PRO A 260 38.65 32.87 -79.12
CA PRO A 260 37.38 32.19 -78.84
C PRO A 260 36.37 32.96 -77.96
#